data_AF-A0A9Q0TYK4-F1
#
_entry.id   AF-A0A9Q0TYK4-F1
#
_cell.length_a   1.000
_cell.length_b   1.000
_cell.length_c   1.000
_cell.angle_alpha   90.00
_cell.angle_beta   90.00
_cell.angle_gamma   90.00
#
_symmetry.space_group_name_H-M   'P 1'
#
loop_
_entity.id
_entity.type
_entity.pdbx_description
1 polymer ?
#
loop_
_entity_poly.entity_id
_entity_poly.type
_entity_poly.pdbx_seq_one_letter_code
_entity_poly.pdbx_strand_id
1 'polypeptide(L)'
;MKDDASRNTQQGLNFAYGGSGVFPTTWTWTIDSLTAQINHFDQILNENEYSQRDLDNSVALVSTGANDYQFYFTAMKGFKDGLPAFTEGLVKQLAADLQRINHLGVKKIAVATLPPLGCLPLNIIPTKFISELR
;
A
#
# COMPACT_ATOMS: atom_id res chain seq x y z
N MET A 1 41.57 15.35 -9.57
CA MET A 1 40.31 14.83 -10.14
C MET A 1 39.48 14.36 -8.97
N LYS A 2 38.33 15.01 -8.71
CA LYS A 2 37.34 14.52 -7.76
C LYS A 2 36.49 13.54 -8.55
N ASP A 3 36.46 12.30 -8.10
CA ASP A 3 35.67 11.25 -8.74
C ASP A 3 34.19 11.63 -8.61
N ASP A 4 33.64 11.97 -9.77
CA ASP A 4 32.23 12.21 -10.01
C ASP A 4 31.52 10.86 -9.92
N ALA A 5 31.24 10.44 -8.69
CA ALA A 5 30.31 9.37 -8.44
C ALA A 5 28.94 9.86 -8.89
N SER A 6 28.64 9.62 -10.17
CA SER A 6 27.33 9.63 -10.78
C SER A 6 26.30 9.07 -9.81
N ARG A 7 25.71 9.95 -8.98
CA ARG A 7 24.54 9.63 -8.17
C ARG A 7 23.44 9.36 -9.19
N ASN A 8 23.08 8.09 -9.33
CA ASN A 8 22.04 7.64 -10.23
C ASN A 8 20.67 8.08 -9.69
N THR A 9 20.41 9.39 -9.67
CA THR A 9 19.19 10.06 -9.21
C THR A 9 18.02 9.92 -10.21
N GLN A 10 18.09 8.93 -11.11
CA GLN A 10 17.07 8.65 -12.13
C GLN A 10 16.05 7.58 -11.72
N GLN A 11 16.12 7.05 -10.50
CA GLN A 11 15.23 5.98 -10.04
C GLN A 11 14.18 6.52 -9.08
N GLY A 12 12.91 6.20 -9.32
CA GLY A 12 11.83 6.50 -8.39
C GLY A 12 11.97 5.69 -7.10
N LEU A 13 11.35 6.19 -6.03
CA LEU A 13 11.31 5.49 -4.73
C LEU A 13 10.16 4.49 -4.70
N ASN A 14 10.39 3.32 -4.13
CA ASN A 14 9.36 2.31 -3.92
C ASN A 14 9.32 1.88 -2.46
N PHE A 15 8.24 2.23 -1.78
CA PHE A 15 7.95 1.85 -0.40
C PHE A 15 6.90 0.74 -0.30
N ALA A 16 6.37 0.26 -1.43
CA ALA A 16 5.31 -0.74 -1.44
C ALA A 16 5.81 -2.09 -0.94
N TYR A 17 5.10 -2.67 0.01
CA TYR A 17 5.37 -4.01 0.53
C TYR A 17 4.30 -5.01 0.10
N GLY A 18 4.71 -6.15 -0.46
CA GLY A 18 3.80 -7.21 -0.90
C GLY A 18 2.99 -7.78 0.27
N GLY A 19 1.67 -7.84 0.12
CA GLY A 19 0.78 -8.31 1.19
C GLY A 19 0.28 -7.22 2.14
N SER A 20 0.80 -5.99 2.04
CA SER A 20 0.34 -4.86 2.85
C SER A 20 -1.09 -4.40 2.54
N GLY A 21 -1.70 -3.79 3.55
CA GLY A 21 -3.00 -3.14 3.46
C GLY A 21 -2.96 -1.71 3.98
N VAL A 22 -4.13 -1.08 4.03
CA VAL A 22 -4.34 0.17 4.76
C VAL A 22 -4.12 -0.09 6.25
N PHE A 23 -4.68 -1.19 6.76
CA PHE A 23 -4.45 -1.68 8.11
C PHE A 23 -3.32 -2.72 8.15
N PRO A 24 -2.73 -2.96 9.33
CA PRO A 24 -1.83 -4.09 9.52
C PRO A 24 -2.53 -5.41 9.19
N THR A 25 -2.00 -6.17 8.25
CA THR A 25 -2.52 -7.48 7.86
C THR A 25 -1.71 -8.59 8.53
N THR A 26 -2.35 -9.56 9.18
CA THR A 26 -1.67 -10.43 10.16
C THR A 26 -1.16 -11.78 9.63
N TRP A 27 -1.04 -11.98 8.31
CA TRP A 27 -0.51 -13.25 7.77
C TRP A 27 0.92 -13.58 8.25
N THR A 28 1.72 -12.58 8.63
CA THR A 28 3.07 -12.77 9.22
C THR A 28 3.42 -11.84 10.39
N TRP A 29 2.46 -11.12 10.98
CA TRP A 29 2.67 -10.15 12.09
C TRP A 29 3.67 -8.99 11.83
N THR A 30 4.27 -8.92 10.64
CA THR A 30 5.36 -7.98 10.30
C THR A 30 5.14 -7.23 8.98
N ILE A 31 3.91 -7.21 8.46
CA ILE A 31 3.61 -6.54 7.18
C ILE A 31 3.32 -5.06 7.44
N ASP A 32 4.17 -4.20 6.89
CA ASP A 32 4.05 -2.74 6.99
C ASP A 32 2.75 -2.24 6.37
N SER A 33 1.91 -1.60 7.18
CA SER A 33 0.71 -0.89 6.68
C SER A 33 1.10 0.28 5.78
N LEU A 34 0.14 0.82 5.03
CA LEU A 34 0.36 2.06 4.28
C LEU A 34 0.93 3.18 5.18
N THR A 35 0.43 3.31 6.41
CA THR A 35 0.95 4.28 7.39
C THR A 35 2.44 4.04 7.70
N ALA A 36 2.88 2.79 7.82
CA ALA A 36 4.29 2.45 8.05
C ALA A 36 5.15 2.78 6.82
N GLN A 37 4.66 2.50 5.61
CA GLN A 37 5.33 2.88 4.36
C GLN A 37 5.49 4.41 4.25
N ILE A 38 4.48 5.17 4.67
CA ILE A 38 4.55 6.65 4.74
C ILE A 38 5.53 7.11 5.82
N ASN A 39 5.67 6.39 6.95
CA ASN A 39 6.70 6.69 7.95
C ASN A 39 8.11 6.55 7.37
N HIS A 40 8.35 5.51 6.57
CA HIS A 40 9.64 5.34 5.89
C HIS A 40 9.89 6.44 4.86
N PHE A 41 8.86 6.86 4.11
CA PHE A 41 8.98 8.01 3.22
C PHE A 41 9.36 9.29 3.97
N ASP A 42 8.67 9.60 5.07
CA ASP A 42 8.96 10.74 5.95
C ASP A 42 10.40 10.70 6.49
N GLN A 43 10.88 9.53 6.92
CA GLN A 43 12.28 9.34 7.36
C GLN A 43 13.29 9.73 6.27
N ILE A 44 13.08 9.26 5.04
CA ILE A 44 13.96 9.59 3.91
C ILE A 44 13.93 11.09 3.58
N LEU A 45 12.78 11.76 3.69
CA LEU A 45 12.71 13.22 3.50
C LEU A 45 13.53 13.98 4.55
N ASN A 46 13.58 13.47 5.79
CA ASN A 46 14.34 14.08 6.88
C ASN A 46 15.86 13.93 6.71
N GLU A 47 16.33 13.05 5.83
CA GLU A 47 17.75 12.93 5.47
C GLU A 47 18.23 14.07 4.54
N ASN A 48 17.33 14.99 4.15
CA ASN A 48 17.58 16.14 3.28
C ASN A 48 18.14 15.79 1.89
N GLU A 49 17.84 14.58 1.40
CA GLU A 49 18.24 14.15 0.06
C GLU A 49 17.34 14.70 -1.05
N TYR A 50 16.13 15.16 -0.70
CA TYR A 50 15.11 15.65 -1.65
C TYR A 50 14.70 17.09 -1.33
N SER A 51 14.71 17.96 -2.33
CA SER A 51 14.25 19.34 -2.19
C SER A 51 12.74 19.44 -2.31
N GLN A 52 12.15 20.52 -1.80
CA GLN A 52 10.72 20.82 -2.02
C GLN A 52 10.35 20.86 -3.52
N ARG A 53 11.29 21.28 -4.38
CA ARG A 53 11.08 21.31 -5.83
C ARG A 53 10.96 19.89 -6.40
N ASP A 54 11.70 18.93 -5.87
CA ASP A 54 11.60 17.52 -6.28
C ASP A 54 10.22 16.98 -5.91
N LEU A 55 9.75 17.26 -4.69
CA LEU A 55 8.44 16.84 -4.20
C LEU A 55 7.28 17.47 -4.99
N ASP A 56 7.35 18.77 -5.28
CA ASP A 56 6.35 19.49 -6.07
C ASP A 56 6.19 18.93 -7.50
N ASN A 57 7.27 18.39 -8.07
CA ASN A 57 7.27 17.79 -9.40
C ASN A 57 7.03 16.28 -9.40
N SER A 58 7.03 15.64 -8.23
CA SER A 58 6.80 14.21 -8.06
C SER A 58 5.31 13.82 -8.17
N VAL A 59 5.08 12.52 -8.28
CA VAL A 59 3.75 11.89 -8.20
C VAL A 59 3.86 10.69 -7.28
N ALA A 60 2.96 10.57 -6.30
CA ALA A 60 2.78 9.35 -5.53
C ALA A 60 1.76 8.43 -6.20
N LEU A 61 2.10 7.15 -6.35
CA LEU A 61 1.17 6.10 -6.75
C LEU A 61 0.84 5.24 -5.53
N VAL A 62 -0.44 5.18 -5.17
CA VAL A 62 -0.93 4.39 -4.04
C VAL A 62 -1.83 3.27 -4.55
N SER A 63 -1.48 2.03 -4.24
CA SER A 63 -2.26 0.84 -4.58
C SER A 63 -2.36 -0.06 -3.36
N THR A 64 -3.52 -0.06 -2.70
CA THR A 64 -3.75 -0.77 -1.44
C THR A 64 -5.21 -1.18 -1.27
N GLY A 65 -5.54 -1.89 -0.20
CA GLY A 65 -6.92 -2.27 0.17
C GLY A 65 -7.27 -3.73 -0.13
N ALA A 66 -6.68 -4.35 -1.16
CA ALA A 66 -7.06 -5.71 -1.56
C ALA A 66 -6.75 -6.74 -0.45
N ASN A 67 -5.61 -6.60 0.22
CA ASN A 67 -5.21 -7.48 1.32
C ASN A 67 -6.08 -7.27 2.56
N ASP A 68 -6.56 -6.04 2.81
CA ASP A 68 -7.48 -5.75 3.91
C ASP A 68 -8.80 -6.52 3.75
N TYR A 69 -9.39 -6.49 2.55
CA TYR A 69 -10.61 -7.26 2.27
C TYR A 69 -10.37 -8.77 2.31
N GLN A 70 -9.26 -9.25 1.74
CA GLN A 70 -8.92 -10.68 1.81
C GLN A 70 -8.76 -11.14 3.26
N PHE A 71 -8.11 -10.33 4.09
CA PHE A 71 -7.95 -10.59 5.51
C PHE A 71 -9.29 -10.55 6.24
N TYR A 72 -10.12 -9.54 6.00
CA TYR A 72 -11.46 -9.42 6.57
C TYR A 72 -12.30 -10.68 6.29
N PHE A 73 -12.39 -11.10 5.01
CA PHE A 73 -13.17 -12.28 4.65
C PHE A 73 -12.63 -13.57 5.27
N THR A 74 -11.31 -13.69 5.41
CA THR A 74 -10.68 -14.84 6.08
C THR A 74 -11.03 -14.83 7.58
N ALA A 75 -10.81 -13.72 8.27
CA ALA A 75 -11.03 -13.57 9.71
C ALA A 75 -12.52 -13.74 10.06
N MET A 76 -13.40 -13.21 9.23
CA MET A 76 -14.85 -13.30 9.40
C MET A 76 -15.44 -14.57 8.80
N LYS A 77 -14.63 -15.53 8.33
CA LYS A 77 -15.12 -16.78 7.69
C LYS A 77 -16.19 -16.53 6.61
N GLY A 78 -16.07 -15.43 5.88
CA GLY A 78 -17.00 -15.01 4.83
C GLY A 78 -18.26 -14.24 5.31
N PHE A 79 -18.46 -14.02 6.61
CA PHE A 79 -19.57 -13.19 7.12
C PHE A 79 -19.41 -11.73 6.69
N LYS A 80 -20.52 -11.10 6.27
CA LYS A 80 -20.53 -9.76 5.65
C LYS A 80 -21.16 -8.67 6.51
N ASP A 81 -21.73 -9.00 7.67
CA ASP A 81 -22.50 -8.05 8.47
C ASP A 81 -21.67 -6.85 8.94
N GLY A 82 -20.37 -7.04 9.19
CA GLY A 82 -19.45 -5.95 9.55
C GLY A 82 -18.78 -5.26 8.37
N LEU A 83 -19.04 -5.70 7.13
CA LEU A 83 -18.32 -5.22 5.94
C LEU A 83 -18.54 -3.72 5.66
N PRO A 84 -19.76 -3.15 5.83
CA PRO A 84 -19.95 -1.71 5.66
C PRO A 84 -19.11 -0.88 6.64
N ALA A 85 -19.14 -1.22 7.94
CA ALA A 85 -18.38 -0.51 8.97
C ALA A 85 -16.86 -0.66 8.77
N PHE A 86 -16.40 -1.87 8.38
CA PHE A 86 -15.01 -2.11 8.01
C PHE A 86 -14.58 -1.24 6.82
N THR A 87 -15.40 -1.20 5.78
CA THR A 87 -15.14 -0.40 4.56
C THR A 87 -15.06 1.09 4.88
N GLU A 88 -15.97 1.60 5.71
CA GLU A 88 -15.94 2.99 6.17
C GLU A 88 -14.64 3.31 6.90
N GLY A 89 -14.23 2.45 7.85
CA GLY A 89 -12.97 2.60 8.58
C GLY A 89 -11.76 2.58 7.65
N LEU A 90 -11.73 1.65 6.70
CA LEU A 90 -10.65 1.53 5.71
C LEU A 90 -10.54 2.80 4.86
N VAL A 91 -11.65 3.30 4.31
CA VAL A 91 -11.67 4.51 3.49
C VAL A 91 -11.24 5.73 4.31
N LYS A 92 -11.69 5.83 5.57
CA LYS A 92 -11.30 6.93 6.47
C LYS A 92 -9.80 6.93 6.75
N GLN A 93 -9.21 5.77 7.02
CA GLN A 93 -7.77 5.65 7.25
C GLN A 93 -6.98 5.94 5.97
N LEU A 94 -7.39 5.39 4.83
CA LEU A 94 -6.79 5.68 3.53
C LEU A 94 -6.80 7.19 3.22
N ALA A 95 -7.91 7.88 3.49
CA ALA A 95 -8.01 9.32 3.30
C ALA A 95 -7.00 10.09 4.19
N ALA A 96 -6.82 9.67 5.45
CA ALA A 96 -5.83 10.26 6.35
C ALA A 96 -4.40 10.03 5.87
N ASP A 97 -4.09 8.83 5.38
CA ASP A 97 -2.77 8.49 4.82
C ASP A 97 -2.47 9.31 3.55
N LEU A 98 -3.45 9.48 2.65
CA LEU A 98 -3.31 10.32 1.46
C LEU A 98 -3.10 11.80 1.80
N GLN A 99 -3.82 12.31 2.81
CA GLN A 99 -3.60 13.67 3.33
C GLN A 99 -2.19 13.82 3.89
N ARG A 100 -1.67 12.80 4.57
CA ARG A 100 -0.31 12.84 5.09
C ARG A 100 0.75 12.87 3.98
N ILE A 101 0.60 12.08 2.93
CA ILE A 101 1.47 12.16 1.74
C ILE A 101 1.46 13.58 1.14
N ASN A 102 0.28 14.21 1.09
CA ASN A 102 0.15 15.58 0.61
C ASN A 102 0.87 16.59 1.52
N HIS A 103 0.70 16.48 2.84
CA HIS A 103 1.38 17.34 3.82
C HIS A 103 2.90 17.17 3.83
N LEU A 104 3.40 15.98 3.47
CA LEU A 104 4.83 15.72 3.28
C LEU A 104 5.40 16.34 1.99
N GLY A 105 4.57 16.98 1.16
CA GLY A 105 5.00 17.79 0.01
C GLY A 105 4.64 17.21 -1.36
N VAL A 106 4.12 15.99 -1.45
CA VAL A 106 3.72 15.38 -2.73
C VAL A 106 2.31 15.81 -3.12
N LYS A 107 2.21 16.75 -4.06
CA LYS A 107 0.93 17.39 -4.43
C LYS A 107 0.04 16.52 -5.33
N LYS A 108 0.64 15.61 -6.10
CA LYS A 108 -0.05 14.77 -7.08
C LYS A 108 -0.07 13.34 -6.57
N ILE A 109 -1.27 12.80 -6.34
CA ILE A 109 -1.44 11.44 -5.84
C ILE A 109 -2.41 10.70 -6.75
N ALA A 110 -1.93 9.62 -7.36
CA ALA A 110 -2.75 8.67 -8.11
C ALA A 110 -3.09 7.49 -7.21
N VAL A 111 -4.37 7.15 -7.12
CA VAL A 111 -4.85 6.03 -6.30
C VAL A 111 -5.43 4.97 -7.22
N ALA A 112 -4.88 3.76 -7.18
CA ALA A 112 -5.40 2.63 -7.95
C ALA A 112 -6.71 2.11 -7.33
N THR A 113 -7.69 1.82 -8.19
CA THR A 113 -8.93 1.19 -7.76
C THR A 113 -8.72 -0.30 -7.49
N LEU A 114 -9.53 -0.86 -6.58
CA LEU A 114 -9.50 -2.30 -6.34
C LEU A 114 -9.95 -3.09 -7.58
N PRO A 115 -9.25 -4.18 -7.94
CA PRO A 115 -9.74 -5.11 -8.94
C PRO A 115 -10.97 -5.85 -8.39
N PRO A 116 -11.76 -6.52 -9.25
CA PRO A 116 -12.88 -7.37 -8.81
C PRO A 116 -12.35 -8.56 -8.00
N LEU A 117 -12.26 -8.42 -6.67
CA LEU A 117 -11.61 -9.39 -5.78
C LEU A 117 -12.23 -10.79 -5.87
N GLY A 118 -13.55 -10.87 -6.09
CA GLY A 118 -14.26 -12.14 -6.28
C GLY A 118 -13.87 -12.92 -7.54
N CYS A 119 -13.20 -12.28 -8.51
CA CYS A 119 -12.75 -12.91 -9.76
C CYS A 119 -11.27 -13.33 -9.72
N LEU A 120 -10.58 -13.12 -8.61
CA LEU A 120 -9.19 -13.55 -8.47
C LEU A 120 -9.12 -15.08 -8.45
N PRO A 121 -8.11 -15.73 -9.08
CA PRO A 121 -7.95 -17.18 -9.08
C PRO A 121 -8.09 -17.84 -7.69
N LEU A 122 -7.56 -17.17 -6.66
CA LEU A 122 -7.65 -17.61 -5.25
C LEU A 122 -9.10 -17.76 -4.74
N ASN A 123 -10.05 -17.03 -5.32
CA ASN A 123 -11.46 -17.01 -4.89
C ASN A 123 -12.37 -17.82 -5.82
N ILE A 124 -11.91 -18.22 -7.00
CA ILE A 124 -12.72 -18.95 -8.01
C ILE A 124 -12.26 -20.38 -8.25
N ILE A 125 -11.01 -20.75 -7.92
CA ILE A 125 -10.54 -22.13 -8.11
C ILE A 125 -11.13 -23.02 -7.00
N PRO A 126 -11.87 -24.09 -7.33
CA PRO A 126 -12.36 -25.04 -6.34
C PRO A 126 -11.17 -25.67 -5.62
N THR A 127 -11.23 -25.76 -4.30
CA THR A 127 -10.16 -26.28 -3.43
C THR A 127 -9.64 -27.66 -3.86
N LYS A 128 -10.49 -28.47 -4.52
CA LYS A 128 -10.14 -29.79 -5.08
C LYS A 128 -9.01 -29.74 -6.12
N PHE A 129 -8.90 -28.68 -6.91
CA PHE A 129 -7.85 -28.55 -7.93
C PHE A 129 -6.49 -28.16 -7.34
N ILE A 130 -6.46 -27.53 -6.17
CA ILE A 130 -5.22 -27.10 -5.52
C ILE A 130 -4.56 -28.26 -4.76
N SER A 131 -5.35 -29.20 -4.22
CA SER A 131 -4.83 -30.40 -3.53
C SER A 131 -4.18 -31.43 -4.45
N GLU A 132 -4.44 -31.39 -5.77
CA GLU A 132 -3.87 -32.33 -6.75
C GLU A 132 -2.55 -31.84 -7.38
N LEU A 133 -2.10 -30.62 -7.07
CA LEU A 133 -0.86 -30.01 -7.58
C LEU A 133 0.30 -30.05 -6.57
N ARG A 134 0.17 -30.80 -5.47
CA ARG A 134 1.22 -31.04 -4.48
C ARG A 134 1.67 -32.50 -4.51
#